data_AF-A0A058ZUV6-F1
#
_entry.id   AF-A0A058ZUV6-F1
#
_cell.length_a   1.000
_cell.length_b   1.000
_cell.length_c   1.000
_cell.angle_alpha   90.00
_cell.angle_beta   90.00
_cell.angle_gamma   90.00
#
_symmetry.space_group_name_H-M   'P 1'
#
loop_
_entity.id
_entity.type
_entity.pdbx_description
1 polymer ?
#
loop_
_entity_poly.entity_id
_entity_poly.type
_entity_poly.pdbx_seq_one_letter_code
_entity_poly.pdbx_strand_id
1 'polypeptide(L)'
;YESCMDVTDSDHKPVRCMFNVDIARVDESVRRQEFGEVVAQNERVKSMLKGLLMIPETIVSTNNIILQNQDTSILRITNKSGKHDALFQIICQGVSMIKDDGQALNHHPRGSFGFPQWLRVCPVSGIIEPEHTTEVSVHHEKFQTLEEFVDGVPQNSWCEDNRDKEVVLEVRVSSSYMTETRNHRIRVRHCFSSKGKQVDLISLDPKQAQINLLHRSDLQRLSDSYDMVDHFRNLHSP
;
A
#
# COMPACT_ATOMS: atom_id res chain seq x y z
N TYR A 1 27.21 40.48 29.39
CA TYR A 1 25.94 40.61 30.13
C TYR A 1 26.30 40.66 31.60
N GLU A 2 26.22 41.84 32.18
CA GLU A 2 26.37 42.04 33.63
C GLU A 2 25.05 42.66 34.08
N SER A 3 24.10 41.78 34.40
CA SER A 3 22.78 42.17 34.90
C SER A 3 22.71 41.76 36.36
N CYS A 4 23.22 42.63 37.25
CA CYS A 4 23.00 42.52 38.68
C CYS A 4 21.75 43.34 39.03
N MET A 5 20.73 42.68 39.60
CA MET A 5 19.66 43.40 40.31
C MET A 5 20.08 43.49 41.78
N ASP A 6 20.54 44.66 42.21
CA ASP A 6 20.73 44.94 43.62
C ASP A 6 19.36 45.14 44.28
N VAL A 7 18.90 44.10 44.99
CA VAL A 7 17.68 44.17 45.79
C VAL A 7 18.05 44.80 47.14
N THR A 8 17.62 46.04 47.35
CA THR A 8 17.66 46.70 48.65
C THR A 8 16.33 46.44 49.37
N ASP A 9 16.42 45.79 50.53
CA ASP A 9 15.37 45.42 51.50
C ASP A 9 13.90 45.40 51.04
N SER A 10 13.37 44.18 51.01
CA SER A 10 11.98 43.83 50.71
C SER A 10 11.02 44.26 51.83
N ASP A 11 10.38 45.42 51.68
CA ASP A 11 9.05 45.64 52.26
C ASP A 11 8.00 44.90 51.39
N HIS A 12 7.00 44.26 52.01
CA HIS A 12 6.10 43.24 51.44
C HIS A 12 5.11 43.74 50.36
N LYS A 13 5.56 44.52 49.39
CA LYS A 13 4.78 44.94 48.21
C LYS A 13 5.32 44.25 46.95
N PRO A 14 4.46 43.72 46.07
CA PRO A 14 4.90 43.10 44.82
C PRO A 14 5.61 44.14 43.96
N VAL A 15 6.91 43.92 43.74
CA VAL A 15 7.74 44.75 42.87
C VAL A 15 7.51 44.31 41.43
N ARG A 16 6.99 45.21 40.57
CA ARG A 16 6.91 44.97 39.13
C ARG A 16 8.25 45.32 38.51
N CYS A 17 8.97 44.30 38.02
CA CYS A 17 10.14 44.52 37.19
C CYS A 17 9.76 44.42 35.71
N MET A 18 10.20 45.40 34.92
CA MET A 18 9.98 45.47 33.48
C MET A 18 11.34 45.41 32.80
N PHE A 19 11.58 44.35 32.03
CA PHE A 19 12.80 44.20 31.25
C PHE A 19 12.51 44.51 29.79
N ASN A 20 13.19 45.52 29.24
CA ASN A 20 13.24 45.74 27.81
C ASN A 20 14.42 44.95 27.26
N VAL A 21 14.13 43.95 26.42
CA VAL A 21 15.14 43.08 25.81
C VAL A 21 15.00 43.14 24.30
N ASP A 22 16.05 43.54 23.61
CA ASP A 22 16.15 43.45 22.15
C ASP A 22 16.67 42.07 21.77
N ILE A 23 15.79 41.23 21.21
CA ILE A 23 16.14 39.89 20.73
C ILE A 23 16.26 39.94 19.21
N ALA A 24 17.48 39.76 18.71
CA ALA A 24 17.70 39.60 17.28
C ALA A 24 16.97 38.33 16.80
N ARG A 25 16.00 38.50 15.90
CA ARG A 25 15.24 37.41 15.28
C ARG A 25 15.60 37.33 13.82
N VAL A 26 16.07 36.17 13.38
CA VAL A 26 16.28 35.94 11.96
C VAL A 26 14.93 35.66 11.29
N ASP A 27 14.73 36.27 10.13
CA ASP A 27 13.57 35.97 9.28
C ASP A 27 13.77 34.60 8.61
N GLU A 28 13.01 33.62 9.11
CA GLU A 28 13.01 32.25 8.60
C GLU A 28 12.56 32.15 7.14
N SER A 29 11.67 33.04 6.70
CA SER A 29 11.14 33.05 5.33
C SER A 29 12.20 33.55 4.36
N VAL A 30 12.85 34.67 4.69
CA VAL A 30 13.98 35.19 3.90
C VAL A 30 15.11 34.17 3.85
N ARG A 31 15.47 33.56 4.98
CA ARG A 31 16.52 32.52 4.99
C ARG A 31 16.16 31.32 4.10
N ARG A 32 14.91 30.86 4.13
CA ARG A 32 14.45 29.73 3.30
C ARG A 32 14.44 30.08 1.82
N GLN A 33 14.07 31.32 1.47
CA GLN A 33 14.12 31.80 0.09
C GLN A 33 15.57 31.84 -0.42
N GLU A 34 16.47 32.51 0.29
CA GLU A 34 17.89 32.62 -0.07
C GLU A 34 18.54 31.23 -0.22
N PHE A 35 18.23 30.31 0.70
CA PHE A 35 18.69 28.92 0.58
C PHE A 35 18.14 28.23 -0.68
N GLY A 36 16.85 28.41 -0.98
CA GLY A 36 16.23 27.89 -2.18
C GLY A 36 16.89 28.41 -3.46
N GLU A 37 17.24 29.70 -3.50
CA GLU A 37 17.94 30.33 -4.62
C GLU A 37 19.36 29.74 -4.79
N VAL A 38 20.12 29.59 -3.71
CA VAL A 38 21.45 28.96 -3.76
C VAL A 38 21.38 27.53 -4.29
N VAL A 39 20.43 26.73 -3.79
CA VAL A 39 20.22 25.35 -4.25
C VAL A 39 19.78 25.32 -5.72
N ALA A 40 18.94 26.27 -6.14
CA ALA A 40 18.41 26.38 -7.50
C ALA A 40 19.37 27.02 -8.51
N GLN A 41 20.47 27.64 -8.10
CA GLN A 41 21.47 28.23 -9.00
C GLN A 41 22.77 27.43 -9.07
N ASN A 42 23.07 26.63 -8.04
CA ASN A 42 24.29 25.86 -7.98
C ASN A 42 24.18 24.52 -8.72
N GLU A 43 24.81 24.41 -9.89
CA GLU A 43 24.77 23.20 -10.73
C GLU A 43 25.35 21.95 -10.06
N ARG A 44 26.36 22.09 -9.18
CA ARG A 44 26.90 20.97 -8.40
C ARG A 44 25.87 20.43 -7.41
N VAL A 45 25.15 21.33 -6.75
CA VAL A 45 24.08 20.95 -5.81
C VAL A 45 22.92 20.31 -6.57
N LYS A 46 22.50 20.88 -7.70
CA LYS A 46 21.44 20.31 -8.54
C LYS A 46 21.77 18.90 -9.04
N SER A 47 22.97 18.71 -9.58
CA SER A 47 23.40 17.41 -10.10
C SER A 47 23.46 16.36 -9.00
N MET A 48 23.97 16.73 -7.82
CA MET A 48 23.99 15.85 -6.64
C MET A 48 22.57 15.50 -6.18
N LEU A 49 21.69 16.49 -6.07
CA LEU A 49 20.28 16.27 -5.74
C LEU A 49 19.63 15.34 -6.76
N LYS A 50 19.73 15.62 -8.06
CA LYS A 50 19.13 14.78 -9.11
C LYS A 50 19.55 13.30 -9.00
N GLY A 51 20.78 13.02 -8.60
CA GLY A 51 21.23 11.66 -8.29
C GLY A 51 20.54 11.05 -7.08
N LEU A 52 20.42 11.79 -5.98
CA LEU A 52 19.76 11.34 -4.74
C LEU A 52 18.23 11.17 -4.89
N LEU A 53 17.60 12.01 -5.73
CA LEU A 53 16.16 12.02 -5.93
C LEU A 53 15.68 10.93 -6.92
N MET A 54 16.60 10.18 -7.54
CA MET A 54 16.23 9.14 -8.49
C MET A 54 15.55 7.96 -7.77
N ILE A 55 14.30 7.66 -8.13
CA ILE A 55 13.60 6.48 -7.62
C ILE A 55 14.24 5.22 -8.25
N PRO A 56 14.71 4.25 -7.43
CA PRO A 56 15.27 3.01 -7.93
C PRO A 56 14.30 2.24 -8.83
N GLU A 57 14.83 1.62 -9.88
CA GLU A 57 14.04 0.69 -10.69
C GLU A 57 13.72 -0.56 -9.87
N THR A 58 12.46 -0.93 -9.80
CA THR A 58 11.98 -2.09 -9.03
C THR A 58 11.05 -2.95 -9.87
N ILE A 59 11.08 -4.26 -9.60
CA ILE A 59 10.20 -5.25 -10.22
C ILE A 59 9.39 -5.94 -9.14
N VAL A 60 8.09 -6.11 -9.40
CA VAL A 60 7.17 -6.86 -8.55
C VAL A 60 6.80 -8.16 -9.26
N SER A 61 6.83 -9.28 -8.54
CA SER A 61 6.70 -10.62 -9.15
C SER A 61 5.34 -10.93 -9.76
N THR A 62 4.26 -10.28 -9.30
CA THR A 62 2.91 -10.52 -9.80
C THR A 62 2.00 -9.32 -9.56
N ASN A 63 1.02 -9.15 -10.45
CA ASN A 63 -0.05 -8.16 -10.33
C ASN A 63 -1.33 -8.78 -9.75
N ASN A 64 -1.38 -10.10 -9.60
CA ASN A 64 -2.56 -10.83 -9.13
C ASN A 64 -2.16 -11.92 -8.13
N ILE A 65 -2.89 -12.00 -7.02
CA ILE A 65 -2.75 -13.02 -5.99
C ILE A 65 -4.11 -13.66 -5.76
N ILE A 66 -4.17 -14.99 -5.81
CA ILE A 66 -5.36 -15.77 -5.46
C ILE A 66 -5.02 -16.54 -4.19
N LEU A 67 -5.78 -16.28 -3.12
CA LEU A 67 -5.68 -16.98 -1.85
C LEU A 67 -6.85 -17.96 -1.76
N GLN A 68 -6.55 -19.22 -1.42
CA GLN A 68 -7.57 -20.22 -1.11
C GLN A 68 -7.41 -20.63 0.35
N ASN A 69 -8.50 -20.69 1.12
CA ASN A 69 -8.48 -21.16 2.51
C ASN A 69 -7.50 -20.41 3.43
N GLN A 70 -6.44 -21.08 3.93
CA GLN A 70 -5.42 -20.52 4.83
C GLN A 70 -4.08 -20.30 4.11
N ASP A 71 -4.11 -20.16 2.79
CA ASP A 71 -2.90 -20.05 2.01
C ASP A 71 -2.17 -18.73 2.26
N THR A 72 -0.84 -18.81 2.15
CA THR A 72 0.06 -17.66 2.13
C THR A 72 0.69 -17.59 0.75
N SER A 73 0.55 -16.45 0.10
CA SER A 73 1.28 -16.13 -1.13
C SER A 73 2.51 -15.28 -0.82
N ILE A 74 3.58 -15.46 -1.58
CA ILE A 74 4.81 -14.68 -1.46
C ILE A 74 4.90 -13.72 -2.64
N LEU A 75 4.83 -12.43 -2.34
CA LEU A 75 5.09 -11.34 -3.26
C LEU A 75 6.57 -10.97 -3.18
N ARG A 76 7.28 -10.97 -4.31
CA ARG A 76 8.69 -10.59 -4.36
C ARG A 76 8.84 -9.21 -4.95
N ILE A 77 9.57 -8.35 -4.27
CA ILE A 77 9.91 -7.00 -4.74
C ILE A 77 11.43 -6.95 -4.90
N THR A 78 11.90 -6.76 -6.13
CA THR A 78 13.33 -6.75 -6.48
C THR A 78 13.78 -5.34 -6.79
N ASN A 79 14.82 -4.87 -6.13
CA ASN A 79 15.53 -3.65 -6.49
C ASN A 79 16.52 -3.96 -7.63
N LYS A 80 16.36 -3.31 -8.78
CA LYS A 80 17.25 -3.44 -9.95
C LYS A 80 18.36 -2.38 -9.95
N SER A 81 18.30 -1.41 -9.06
CA SER A 81 19.37 -0.44 -8.88
C SER A 81 20.60 -1.11 -8.29
N GLY A 82 21.77 -0.84 -8.86
CA GLY A 82 23.06 -1.24 -8.30
C GLY A 82 23.69 -0.21 -7.36
N LYS A 83 22.98 0.90 -7.06
CA LYS A 83 23.57 2.05 -6.33
C LYS A 83 22.75 2.55 -5.16
N HIS A 84 21.42 2.43 -5.23
CA HIS A 84 20.52 3.11 -4.31
C HIS A 84 19.53 2.12 -3.71
N ASP A 85 19.33 2.24 -2.41
CA ASP A 85 18.31 1.50 -1.68
C ASP A 85 16.92 1.94 -2.13
N ALA A 86 16.01 0.97 -2.23
CA ALA A 86 14.60 1.23 -2.49
C ALA A 86 13.81 1.12 -1.20
N LEU A 87 13.03 2.16 -0.88
CA LEU A 87 12.02 2.09 0.17
C LEU A 87 10.73 1.58 -0.44
N PHE A 88 10.08 0.61 0.19
CA PHE A 88 8.75 0.18 -0.21
C PHE A 88 7.74 0.32 0.92
N GLN A 89 6.50 0.56 0.54
CA GLN A 89 5.34 0.55 1.42
C GLN A 89 4.16 -0.07 0.68
N ILE A 90 3.43 -0.97 1.33
CA ILE A 90 2.23 -1.60 0.81
C ILE A 90 1.03 -0.97 1.50
N ILE A 91 0.08 -0.50 0.70
CA ILE A 91 -1.18 0.04 1.20
C ILE A 91 -2.37 -0.65 0.56
N CYS A 92 -3.52 -0.58 1.22
CA CYS A 92 -4.79 -1.04 0.70
C CYS A 92 -5.56 0.16 0.11
N GLN A 93 -5.83 0.18 -1.20
CA GLN A 93 -6.58 1.27 -1.84
C GLN A 93 -8.10 1.11 -1.70
N GLY A 94 -8.60 -0.11 -1.59
CA GLY A 94 -10.04 -0.37 -1.52
C GLY A 94 -10.37 -1.85 -1.53
N VAL A 95 -11.58 -2.16 -1.05
CA VAL A 95 -12.11 -3.51 -0.97
C VAL A 95 -13.38 -3.58 -1.82
N SER A 96 -13.58 -4.73 -2.48
CA SER A 96 -14.81 -5.08 -3.18
C SER A 96 -15.26 -6.48 -2.80
N MET A 97 -16.56 -6.65 -2.63
CA MET A 97 -17.19 -7.96 -2.58
C MET A 97 -17.54 -8.37 -4.02
N ILE A 98 -17.17 -9.58 -4.41
CA ILE A 98 -17.56 -10.16 -5.70
C ILE A 98 -18.93 -10.81 -5.50
N LYS A 99 -19.88 -10.49 -6.36
CA LYS A 99 -21.20 -11.15 -6.36
C LYS A 99 -21.10 -12.51 -7.07
N ASP A 100 -22.08 -13.38 -6.83
CA ASP A 100 -22.16 -14.73 -7.43
C ASP A 100 -22.21 -14.72 -8.99
N ASP A 101 -22.43 -13.55 -9.62
CA ASP A 101 -22.39 -13.33 -11.07
C ASP A 101 -20.96 -13.03 -11.61
N GLY A 102 -19.95 -12.98 -10.74
CA GLY A 102 -18.56 -12.68 -11.10
C GLY A 102 -18.26 -11.19 -11.29
N GLN A 103 -19.24 -10.29 -11.12
CA GLN A 103 -19.03 -8.85 -11.17
C GLN A 103 -18.59 -8.31 -9.81
N ALA A 104 -17.45 -7.61 -9.80
CA ALA A 104 -17.00 -6.89 -8.62
C ALA A 104 -17.87 -5.64 -8.41
N LEU A 105 -18.42 -5.47 -7.20
CA LEU A 105 -19.01 -4.18 -6.81
C LEU A 105 -17.94 -3.09 -6.85
N ASN A 106 -18.35 -1.85 -7.17
CA ASN A 106 -17.48 -0.68 -7.14
C ASN A 106 -16.61 -0.67 -5.88
N HIS A 107 -15.29 -0.51 -6.05
CA HIS A 107 -14.34 -0.47 -4.94
C HIS A 107 -14.75 0.65 -3.99
N HIS A 108 -15.20 0.30 -2.79
CA HIS A 108 -15.48 1.30 -1.79
C HIS A 108 -14.12 1.76 -1.24
N PRO A 109 -13.76 3.04 -1.38
CA PRO A 109 -12.52 3.54 -0.80
C PRO A 109 -12.63 3.35 0.71
N ARG A 110 -11.75 2.52 1.27
CA ARG A 110 -11.70 2.35 2.72
C ARG A 110 -11.00 3.59 3.26
N GLY A 111 -11.76 4.45 3.93
CA GLY A 111 -11.29 5.75 4.44
C GLY A 111 -10.24 5.70 5.56
N SER A 112 -9.47 4.61 5.72
CA SER A 112 -8.51 4.49 6.80
C SER A 112 -7.43 3.46 6.48
N PHE A 113 -6.19 3.83 6.79
CA PHE A 113 -4.87 3.21 6.60
C PHE A 113 -4.68 1.74 7.07
N GLY A 114 -5.64 0.85 6.85
CA GLY A 114 -5.61 -0.52 7.35
C GLY A 114 -6.06 -1.57 6.34
N PHE A 115 -5.39 -2.72 6.37
CA PHE A 115 -5.79 -3.93 5.64
C PHE A 115 -7.15 -4.44 6.13
N PRO A 116 -7.93 -5.13 5.28
CA PRO A 116 -9.15 -5.79 5.74
C PRO A 116 -8.80 -6.90 6.76
N GLN A 117 -9.69 -7.16 7.71
CA GLN A 117 -9.48 -8.11 8.81
C GLN A 117 -9.10 -9.53 8.36
N TRP A 118 -9.55 -9.94 7.18
CA TRP A 118 -9.25 -11.25 6.60
C TRP A 118 -7.89 -11.32 5.91
N LEU A 119 -7.16 -10.20 5.76
CA LEU A 119 -5.89 -10.14 5.04
C LEU A 119 -4.76 -9.67 5.94
N ARG A 120 -3.73 -10.50 6.06
CA ARG A 120 -2.47 -10.15 6.70
C ARG A 120 -1.38 -9.95 5.63
N VAL A 121 -0.68 -8.83 5.70
CA VAL A 121 0.47 -8.52 4.83
C VAL A 121 1.69 -8.25 5.71
N CYS A 122 2.81 -8.92 5.45
CA CYS A 122 4.03 -8.76 6.24
C CYS A 122 5.32 -9.04 5.43
N PRO A 123 6.33 -8.16 5.44
CA PRO A 123 6.30 -6.80 6.01
C PRO A 123 5.44 -5.83 5.18
N VAL A 124 4.91 -4.80 5.83
CA VAL A 124 4.12 -3.75 5.17
C VAL A 124 5.01 -2.70 4.52
N SER A 125 6.19 -2.45 5.09
CA SER A 125 7.18 -1.51 4.57
C SER A 125 8.58 -1.95 4.93
N GLY A 126 9.56 -1.50 4.16
CA GLY A 126 10.96 -1.82 4.43
C GLY A 126 11.92 -1.19 3.43
N ILE A 127 13.19 -1.56 3.59
CA ILE A 127 14.30 -1.14 2.74
C ILE A 127 14.75 -2.36 1.92
N ILE A 128 15.03 -2.15 0.64
CA ILE A 128 15.58 -3.16 -0.26
C ILE A 128 16.93 -2.65 -0.76
N GLU A 129 18.00 -3.30 -0.33
CA GLU A 129 19.36 -3.00 -0.76
C GLU A 129 19.52 -3.12 -2.29
N PRO A 130 20.59 -2.54 -2.88
CA PRO A 130 20.84 -2.61 -4.31
C PRO A 130 20.95 -4.07 -4.77
N GLU A 131 20.31 -4.41 -5.90
CA GLU A 131 20.29 -5.76 -6.47
C GLU A 131 19.66 -6.86 -5.59
N HIS A 132 19.03 -6.49 -4.47
CA HIS A 132 18.40 -7.44 -3.57
C HIS A 132 16.89 -7.60 -3.84
N THR A 133 16.34 -8.69 -3.31
CA THR A 133 14.91 -8.99 -3.36
C THR A 133 14.40 -9.18 -1.95
N THR A 134 13.29 -8.52 -1.62
CA THR A 134 12.55 -8.76 -0.38
C THR A 134 11.29 -9.58 -0.68
N GLU A 135 10.88 -10.38 0.30
CA GLU A 135 9.71 -11.23 0.23
C GLU A 135 8.64 -10.71 1.19
N VAL A 136 7.45 -10.51 0.66
CA VAL A 136 6.27 -10.09 1.40
C VAL A 136 5.26 -11.23 1.41
N SER A 137 4.92 -11.69 2.61
CA SER A 137 3.83 -12.62 2.82
C SER A 137 2.48 -11.92 2.72
N VAL A 138 1.57 -12.52 1.96
CA VAL A 138 0.17 -12.12 1.82
C VAL A 138 -0.68 -13.32 2.19
N HIS A 139 -1.34 -13.25 3.34
CA HIS A 139 -1.99 -14.39 4.00
C HIS A 139 -3.46 -14.11 4.29
N HIS A 140 -4.31 -15.12 4.11
CA HIS A 140 -5.70 -15.06 4.53
C HIS A 140 -5.85 -15.46 6.02
N GLU A 141 -6.25 -14.50 6.84
CA GLU A 141 -6.48 -14.69 8.27
C GLU A 141 -7.93 -15.09 8.55
N LYS A 142 -8.13 -16.23 9.24
CA LYS A 142 -9.48 -16.65 9.67
C LYS A 142 -9.92 -15.83 10.88
N PHE A 143 -11.03 -15.13 10.76
CA PHE A 143 -11.74 -14.59 11.92
C PHE A 143 -12.66 -15.68 12.47
N GLN A 144 -12.31 -16.24 13.63
CA GLN A 144 -13.27 -17.00 14.44
C GLN A 144 -13.95 -16.02 15.38
N THR A 145 -15.20 -15.67 15.12
CA THR A 145 -16.06 -15.02 16.10
C THR A 145 -16.32 -16.02 17.22
N LEU A 146 -15.57 -15.89 18.33
CA LEU A 146 -15.66 -16.74 19.52
C LEU A 146 -17.03 -16.61 20.26
N GLU A 147 -17.96 -15.78 19.77
CA GLU A 147 -19.27 -15.50 20.38
C GLU A 147 -20.47 -16.18 19.70
N GLU A 148 -20.25 -17.15 18.79
CA GLU A 148 -21.32 -17.72 17.93
C GLU A 148 -22.27 -18.72 18.58
N PHE A 149 -22.19 -18.94 19.90
CA PHE A 149 -23.12 -19.84 20.58
C PHE A 149 -23.75 -19.16 21.80
N VAL A 150 -24.90 -18.53 21.59
CA VAL A 150 -25.90 -18.31 22.64
C VAL A 150 -27.07 -19.26 22.32
N ASP A 151 -27.39 -20.17 23.24
CA ASP A 151 -28.48 -21.17 23.14
C ASP A 151 -28.44 -22.15 21.95
N GLY A 152 -27.24 -22.46 21.42
CA GLY A 152 -27.07 -23.54 20.43
C GLY A 152 -27.68 -23.24 19.05
N VAL A 153 -28.13 -22.01 18.80
CA VAL A 153 -28.59 -21.54 17.49
C VAL A 153 -27.54 -20.57 16.93
N PRO A 154 -26.91 -20.86 15.79
CA PRO A 154 -25.98 -19.93 15.15
C PRO A 154 -26.75 -18.68 14.71
N GLN A 155 -26.46 -17.53 15.34
CA GLN A 155 -27.20 -16.28 15.09
C GLN A 155 -26.79 -15.52 13.84
N ASN A 156 -25.81 -15.99 13.08
CA ASN A 156 -25.28 -15.31 11.90
C ASN A 156 -25.49 -16.13 10.64
N SER A 157 -26.73 -16.11 10.12
CA SER A 157 -27.05 -16.40 8.72
C SER A 157 -26.40 -15.43 7.72
N TRP A 158 -25.58 -14.49 8.20
CA TRP A 158 -24.78 -13.54 7.44
C TRP A 158 -23.29 -13.70 7.75
N CYS A 159 -22.78 -14.94 7.71
CA CYS A 159 -21.34 -15.14 7.64
C CYS A 159 -20.82 -14.58 6.31
N GLU A 160 -20.31 -13.35 6.34
CA GLU A 160 -19.51 -12.72 5.28
C GLU A 160 -18.28 -13.53 4.87
N ASP A 161 -17.98 -14.61 5.60
CA ASP A 161 -16.78 -15.42 5.47
C ASP A 161 -16.79 -16.43 4.31
N ASN A 162 -17.96 -16.74 3.75
CA ASN A 162 -18.09 -17.71 2.66
C ASN A 162 -18.18 -17.08 1.25
N ARG A 163 -17.95 -15.77 1.12
CA ARG A 163 -17.99 -15.06 -0.17
C ARG A 163 -16.60 -14.82 -0.72
N ASP A 164 -16.52 -14.71 -2.05
CA ASP A 164 -15.32 -14.27 -2.73
C ASP A 164 -15.06 -12.79 -2.41
N LYS A 165 -13.88 -12.52 -1.84
CA LYS A 165 -13.47 -11.20 -1.39
C LYS A 165 -12.34 -10.70 -2.28
N GLU A 166 -12.33 -9.41 -2.57
CA GLU A 166 -11.28 -8.81 -3.37
C GLU A 166 -10.78 -7.50 -2.78
N VAL A 167 -9.47 -7.30 -2.84
CA VAL A 167 -8.80 -6.08 -2.37
C VAL A 167 -7.72 -5.68 -3.36
N VAL A 168 -7.56 -4.37 -3.51
CA VAL A 168 -6.49 -3.78 -4.32
C VAL A 168 -5.40 -3.29 -3.38
N LEU A 169 -4.23 -3.91 -3.48
CA LEU A 169 -3.02 -3.43 -2.83
C LEU A 169 -2.23 -2.54 -3.80
N GLU A 170 -1.55 -1.54 -3.26
CA GLU A 170 -0.60 -0.69 -3.98
C GLU A 170 0.75 -0.80 -3.29
N VAL A 171 1.77 -1.25 -4.03
CA VAL A 171 3.17 -1.19 -3.63
C VAL A 171 3.72 0.15 -4.08
N ARG A 172 4.04 1.03 -3.14
CA ARG A 172 4.69 2.31 -3.38
C ARG A 172 6.18 2.15 -3.15
N VAL A 173 6.97 2.59 -4.11
CA VAL A 173 8.43 2.56 -4.05
C VAL A 173 8.95 3.99 -4.14
N SER A 174 9.80 4.40 -3.19
CA SER A 174 10.46 5.71 -3.21
C SER A 174 11.96 5.59 -3.00
N SER A 175 12.66 6.68 -3.33
CA SER A 175 14.00 6.94 -2.82
C SER A 175 13.91 7.35 -1.34
N SER A 176 15.02 7.21 -0.60
CA SER A 176 15.14 7.67 0.78
C SER A 176 15.06 9.20 0.95
N TYR A 177 15.20 9.96 -0.14
CA TYR A 177 15.26 11.42 -0.11
C TYR A 177 14.07 12.11 -0.80
N MET A 178 13.06 11.36 -1.26
CA MET A 178 11.93 11.91 -2.03
C MET A 178 10.58 11.44 -1.51
N THR A 179 9.58 12.31 -1.69
CA THR A 179 8.16 12.00 -1.48
C THR A 179 7.49 11.42 -2.72
N GLU A 180 8.12 11.53 -3.89
CA GLU A 180 7.64 10.88 -5.11
C GLU A 180 7.77 9.36 -5.02
N THR A 181 6.73 8.66 -5.46
CA THR A 181 6.67 7.20 -5.44
C THR A 181 6.36 6.64 -6.82
N ARG A 182 6.97 5.50 -7.16
CA ARG A 182 6.50 4.62 -8.23
C ARG A 182 5.54 3.61 -7.62
N ASN A 183 4.37 3.48 -8.22
CA ASN A 183 3.30 2.67 -7.67
C ASN A 183 3.03 1.46 -8.54
N HIS A 184 2.83 0.31 -7.91
CA HIS A 184 2.49 -0.94 -8.56
C HIS A 184 1.22 -1.53 -7.93
N ARG A 185 0.21 -1.79 -8.75
CA ARG A 185 -1.11 -2.24 -8.29
C ARG A 185 -1.22 -3.76 -8.34
N ILE A 186 -1.67 -4.36 -7.25
CA ILE A 186 -1.85 -5.79 -7.08
C ILE A 186 -3.29 -6.08 -6.70
N ARG A 187 -3.93 -7.00 -7.42
CA ARG A 187 -5.27 -7.51 -7.10
C ARG A 187 -5.14 -8.77 -6.26
N VAL A 188 -5.71 -8.77 -5.06
CA VAL A 188 -5.75 -9.95 -4.19
C VAL A 188 -7.18 -10.43 -4.09
N ARG A 189 -7.41 -11.68 -4.47
CA ARG A 189 -8.72 -12.33 -4.40
C ARG A 189 -8.65 -13.50 -3.44
N HIS A 190 -9.59 -13.59 -2.52
CA HIS A 190 -9.84 -14.80 -1.75
C HIS A 190 -11.00 -15.55 -2.39
N CYS A 191 -10.77 -16.80 -2.79
CA CYS A 191 -11.79 -17.68 -3.35
C CYS A 191 -12.16 -18.76 -2.33
N PHE A 192 -13.41 -18.76 -1.89
CA PHE A 192 -13.89 -19.76 -0.94
C PHE A 192 -14.15 -21.07 -1.68
N SER A 193 -13.31 -22.08 -1.43
CA SER A 193 -13.53 -23.43 -1.96
C SER A 193 -14.31 -24.25 -0.94
N SER A 194 -15.62 -24.41 -1.16
CA SER A 194 -16.37 -25.44 -0.45
C SER A 194 -15.80 -26.78 -0.87
N LYS A 195 -15.00 -27.43 0.01
CA LYS A 195 -14.64 -28.84 -0.20
C LYS A 195 -15.94 -29.60 -0.46
N GLY A 196 -16.04 -30.17 -1.66
CA GLY A 196 -17.27 -30.76 -2.16
C GLY A 196 -17.87 -31.72 -1.15
N LYS A 197 -19.14 -31.51 -0.82
CA LYS A 197 -20.01 -32.66 -0.57
C LYS A 197 -19.99 -33.43 -1.90
N GLN A 198 -19.31 -34.58 -1.92
CA GLN A 198 -19.57 -35.58 -2.94
C GLN A 198 -21.10 -35.80 -2.91
N VAL A 199 -21.77 -35.30 -3.93
CA VAL A 199 -23.07 -35.83 -4.28
C VAL A 199 -22.73 -37.10 -5.03
N ASP A 200 -22.82 -38.23 -4.34
CA ASP A 200 -22.86 -39.56 -4.95
C ASP A 200 -24.00 -39.58 -5.95
N LEU A 201 -23.70 -39.26 -7.22
CA LEU A 201 -24.53 -39.66 -8.34
C LEU A 201 -24.18 -41.12 -8.63
N ILE A 202 -25.06 -41.95 -8.07
CA ILE A 202 -25.23 -43.38 -8.28
C ILE A 202 -24.62 -43.89 -9.59
N SER A 203 -23.79 -44.91 -9.40
CA SER A 203 -23.20 -45.82 -10.37
C SER A 203 -24.15 -46.30 -11.47
N LEU A 204 -23.65 -46.29 -12.71
CA LEU A 204 -23.85 -47.36 -13.70
C LEU A 204 -22.50 -47.66 -14.37
N ASP A 205 -22.23 -48.96 -14.50
CA ASP A 205 -20.93 -49.66 -14.54
C ASP A 205 -20.22 -49.62 -15.94
N PRO A 206 -19.06 -50.27 -16.17
CA PRO A 206 -17.90 -49.64 -16.82
C PRO A 206 -17.40 -50.40 -18.05
N LYS A 207 -17.16 -49.75 -19.19
CA LYS A 207 -16.33 -50.38 -20.25
C LYS A 207 -15.34 -49.40 -20.88
N GLN A 208 -14.11 -49.61 -20.43
CA GLN A 208 -12.91 -49.77 -21.25
C GLN A 208 -12.14 -48.49 -21.62
N ALA A 209 -11.03 -48.36 -20.92
CA ALA A 209 -9.93 -47.44 -21.09
C ALA A 209 -9.37 -47.37 -22.52
N GLN A 210 -8.93 -46.17 -22.93
CA GLN A 210 -7.52 -45.99 -23.29
C GLN A 210 -7.07 -44.52 -23.20
N ILE A 211 -5.84 -44.40 -22.74
CA ILE A 211 -5.03 -43.23 -22.43
C ILE A 211 -4.66 -42.45 -23.69
N ASN A 212 -4.70 -41.11 -23.66
CA ASN A 212 -3.60 -40.23 -24.12
C ASN A 212 -3.88 -38.73 -23.91
N LEU A 213 -2.98 -38.12 -23.13
CA LEU A 213 -2.21 -36.89 -23.41
C LEU A 213 -2.90 -35.69 -24.12
N LEU A 214 -2.93 -34.59 -23.36
CA LEU A 214 -2.83 -33.18 -23.78
C LEU A 214 -3.83 -32.68 -24.84
N HIS A 215 -4.87 -31.95 -24.40
CA HIS A 215 -5.49 -30.94 -25.26
C HIS A 215 -5.55 -29.57 -24.58
N ARG A 216 -4.53 -28.81 -24.98
CA ARG A 216 -4.42 -27.36 -25.18
C ARG A 216 -5.74 -26.55 -25.13
N SER A 217 -5.57 -25.40 -24.49
CA SER A 217 -6.35 -24.18 -24.41
C SER A 217 -7.12 -23.76 -25.67
N ASP A 218 -8.41 -23.45 -25.49
CA ASP A 218 -9.16 -22.54 -26.36
C ASP A 218 -9.14 -21.13 -25.75
N LEU A 219 -8.28 -20.31 -26.33
CA LEU A 219 -8.16 -18.88 -26.08
C LEU A 219 -9.15 -18.19 -27.03
N GLN A 220 -10.32 -17.76 -26.53
CA GLN A 220 -11.13 -16.81 -27.27
C GLN A 220 -10.46 -15.44 -27.24
N ARG A 221 -9.95 -15.06 -28.42
CA ARG A 221 -9.50 -13.73 -28.82
C ARG A 221 -10.54 -12.67 -28.44
N LEU A 222 -10.15 -11.74 -27.58
CA LEU A 222 -10.65 -10.36 -27.61
C LEU A 222 -9.43 -9.45 -27.67
N SER A 223 -8.96 -9.25 -28.90
CA SER A 223 -8.12 -8.12 -29.28
C SER A 223 -9.08 -7.11 -29.89
N ASP A 224 -9.33 -6.03 -29.19
CA ASP A 224 -9.65 -4.75 -29.81
C ASP A 224 -8.87 -3.66 -29.07
N SER A 225 -7.92 -3.14 -29.83
CA SER A 225 -7.06 -2.01 -29.55
C SER A 225 -7.89 -0.74 -29.59
N TYR A 226 -7.89 0.04 -28.51
CA TYR A 226 -8.13 1.48 -28.61
C TYR A 226 -7.10 2.26 -27.80
N ASP A 227 -6.18 2.85 -28.55
CA ASP A 227 -5.34 3.99 -28.20
C ASP A 227 -6.25 5.15 -27.80
N MET A 228 -6.08 5.69 -26.58
CA MET A 228 -6.69 6.94 -26.14
C MET A 228 -5.60 7.79 -25.48
N VAL A 229 -4.65 8.20 -26.31
CA VAL A 229 -3.87 9.42 -26.08
C VAL A 229 -4.62 10.56 -26.77
N ASP A 230 -4.56 11.74 -26.16
CA ASP A 230 -5.22 13.00 -26.53
C ASP A 230 -6.68 13.14 -26.12
N HIS A 231 -6.91 13.75 -24.95
CA HIS A 231 -7.87 14.84 -24.76
C HIS A 231 -7.64 15.54 -23.40
N PHE A 232 -6.52 16.27 -23.27
CA PHE A 232 -6.40 17.38 -22.31
C PHE A 232 -5.61 18.52 -22.95
N ARG A 233 -6.26 19.17 -23.92
CA ARG A 233 -5.94 20.55 -24.28
C ARG A 233 -7.19 21.39 -24.06
N ASN A 234 -6.98 22.52 -23.40
CA ASN A 234 -7.85 23.70 -23.32
C ASN A 234 -8.91 23.69 -22.20
N LEU A 235 -8.48 24.09 -21.00
CA LEU A 235 -9.24 25.06 -20.23
C LEU A 235 -8.31 26.23 -19.89
N HIS A 236 -8.53 27.32 -20.63
CA HIS A 236 -7.89 28.61 -20.45
C HIS A 236 -8.40 29.28 -19.16
N SER A 237 -7.48 29.87 -18.39
CA SER A 237 -7.74 31.05 -17.56
C SER A 237 -8.11 32.25 -18.43
N PRO A 238 -8.84 33.22 -17.88
CA PRO A 238 -8.18 34.30 -17.14
C PRO A 238 -8.46 34.28 -15.64
#